data_AF-A0A1C4IDH3-F1
#
_entry.id   AF-A0A1C4IDH3-F1
#
_cell.length_a   1.000
_cell.length_b   1.000
_cell.length_c   1.000
_cell.angle_alpha   90.00
_cell.angle_beta   90.00
_cell.angle_gamma   90.00
#
_symmetry.space_group_name_H-M   'P 1'
#
loop_
_entity.id
_entity.type
_entity.pdbx_description
1 polymer ?
#
loop_
_entity_poly.entity_id
_entity_poly.type
_entity_poly.pdbx_seq_one_letter_code
_entity_poly.pdbx_strand_id
1 'polypeptide(L)'
;HDLVIDWFDEHARDLPWRRPDAGAWSVMVSEFMLQQTPVSRVLPVHAEWLARWPRPADLAEESPGEAVRAWGRLGYPRRALRLHAAATAIAQQHGGEVPHEHAELLALPGVGEYTAAAVASFAYGRRHIVLDTNVRRVFARVVTGVEYPPNATTAAERRTAGALLPADEETAARWAAATMELGALVCGARSPACGACPVAGRCAWRLAGSPAHDGPARKGQSYAGTDRQVRGRLLAVLRASTGPVPKAALDTVWHEPVQRARALDGLVADGLVEPLDGDLFRLPV
;
A
#
# COMPACT_ATOMS: atom_id res chain seq x y z
N HIS A 1 0.75 7.17 25.08
CA HIS A 1 1.33 6.27 24.07
C HIS A 1 1.31 4.84 24.59
N ASP A 2 1.79 4.64 25.82
CA ASP A 2 1.90 3.37 26.56
C ASP A 2 0.68 2.46 26.39
N LEU A 3 -0.53 2.91 26.71
CA LEU A 3 -1.76 2.12 26.54
C LEU A 3 -1.92 1.44 25.16
N VAL A 4 -1.48 2.09 24.09
CA VAL A 4 -1.58 1.52 22.73
C VAL A 4 -0.37 0.65 22.40
N ILE A 5 0.81 1.00 22.91
CA ILE A 5 2.05 0.22 22.71
C ILE A 5 1.96 -1.09 23.49
N ASP A 6 1.57 -1.05 24.76
CA ASP A 6 1.40 -2.24 25.60
C ASP A 6 0.34 -3.18 24.99
N TRP A 7 -0.78 -2.62 24.53
CA TRP A 7 -1.78 -3.38 23.79
C TRP A 7 -1.20 -4.01 22.51
N PHE A 8 -0.36 -3.28 21.77
CA PHE A 8 0.27 -3.77 20.55
C PHE A 8 1.26 -4.91 20.84
N ASP A 9 2.06 -4.82 21.91
CA ASP A 9 3.00 -5.86 22.29
C ASP A 9 2.30 -7.22 22.54
N GLU A 10 1.05 -7.19 23.05
CA GLU A 10 0.24 -8.38 23.31
C GLU A 10 -0.60 -8.85 22.09
N HIS A 11 -1.02 -7.93 21.22
CA HIS A 11 -2.05 -8.18 20.19
C HIS A 11 -1.57 -8.02 18.74
N ALA A 12 -0.32 -7.62 18.51
CA ALA A 12 0.22 -7.45 17.17
C ALA A 12 0.10 -8.74 16.36
N ARG A 13 -0.39 -8.63 15.13
CA ARG A 13 -0.31 -9.73 14.18
C ARG A 13 1.15 -10.03 13.86
N ASP A 14 1.48 -11.31 13.86
CA ASP A 14 2.72 -11.82 13.28
C ASP A 14 2.69 -11.62 11.76
N LEU A 15 3.42 -10.62 11.28
CA LEU A 15 3.54 -10.27 9.87
C LEU A 15 5.02 -10.37 9.46
N PRO A 16 5.35 -11.03 8.32
CA PRO A 16 6.73 -11.27 7.93
C PRO A 16 7.59 -10.00 7.87
N TRP A 17 7.03 -8.89 7.39
CA TRP A 17 7.71 -7.59 7.29
C TRP A 17 7.83 -6.82 8.61
N ARG A 18 7.31 -7.35 9.72
CA ARG A 18 7.47 -6.77 11.07
C ARG A 18 8.45 -7.57 11.94
N ARG A 19 8.87 -8.74 11.48
CA ARG A 19 9.81 -9.58 12.24
C ARG A 19 11.19 -8.92 12.27
N PRO A 20 12.00 -9.15 13.33
CA PRO A 20 13.33 -8.54 13.43
C PRO A 20 14.27 -8.84 12.25
N ASP A 21 14.05 -9.94 11.54
CA ASP A 21 14.81 -10.38 10.37
C ASP A 21 14.28 -9.83 9.04
N ALA A 22 13.18 -9.07 9.03
CA ALA A 22 12.52 -8.61 7.81
C ALA A 22 13.43 -7.77 6.90
N GLY A 23 14.30 -6.93 7.45
CA GLY A 23 15.12 -6.01 6.66
C GLY A 23 14.30 -4.96 5.88
N ALA A 24 14.97 -3.89 5.45
CA ALA A 24 14.30 -2.75 4.84
C ALA A 24 13.64 -3.06 3.49
N TRP A 25 14.19 -4.00 2.73
CA TRP A 25 13.59 -4.43 1.46
C TRP A 25 12.23 -5.11 1.65
N SER A 26 12.11 -6.03 2.61
CA SER A 26 10.83 -6.66 2.94
C SER A 26 9.78 -5.66 3.38
N VAL A 27 10.18 -4.70 4.24
CA VAL A 27 9.32 -3.59 4.68
C VAL A 27 8.84 -2.78 3.48
N MET A 28 9.76 -2.34 2.61
CA MET A 28 9.43 -1.56 1.42
C MET A 28 8.48 -2.30 0.47
N VAL A 29 8.76 -3.58 0.15
CA VAL A 29 7.88 -4.40 -0.68
C VAL A 29 6.48 -4.48 -0.06
N SER A 30 6.39 -4.70 1.25
CA SER A 30 5.11 -4.77 1.95
C SER A 30 4.33 -3.44 1.88
N GLU A 31 4.99 -2.29 2.05
CA GLU A 31 4.36 -0.97 1.98
C GLU A 31 3.87 -0.64 0.56
N PHE A 32 4.57 -1.09 -0.48
CA PHE A 32 4.05 -1.00 -1.84
C PHE A 32 2.81 -1.88 -2.03
N MET A 33 2.82 -3.11 -1.53
CA MET A 33 1.73 -4.07 -1.69
C MET A 33 0.47 -3.70 -0.89
N LEU A 34 0.61 -3.20 0.33
CA LEU A 34 -0.49 -2.92 1.27
C LEU A 34 -1.34 -1.70 0.89
N GLN A 35 -0.88 -0.84 0.00
CA GLN A 35 -1.67 0.30 -0.49
C GLN A 35 -2.99 -0.16 -1.13
N GLN A 36 -4.12 0.02 -0.43
CA GLN A 36 -5.44 -0.40 -0.90
C GLN A 36 -5.57 -1.92 -1.15
N THR A 37 -4.73 -2.74 -0.52
CA THR A 37 -4.78 -4.20 -0.60
C THR A 37 -4.75 -4.81 0.81
N PRO A 38 -5.77 -5.61 1.20
CA PRO A 38 -5.79 -6.27 2.51
C PRO A 38 -4.58 -7.19 2.74
N VAL A 39 -4.09 -7.21 3.97
CA VAL A 39 -2.96 -8.05 4.44
C VAL A 39 -3.08 -9.51 3.98
N SER A 40 -4.27 -10.12 4.09
CA SER A 40 -4.48 -11.53 3.71
C SER A 40 -4.20 -11.82 2.23
N ARG A 41 -4.36 -10.82 1.34
CA ARG A 41 -3.99 -10.96 -0.07
C ARG A 41 -2.50 -10.70 -0.32
N VAL A 42 -1.86 -9.89 0.53
CA VAL A 42 -0.44 -9.52 0.40
C VAL A 42 0.46 -10.65 0.87
N LEU A 43 0.14 -11.31 1.98
CA LEU A 43 0.99 -12.36 2.59
C LEU A 43 1.58 -13.39 1.60
N PRO A 44 0.79 -14.10 0.77
CA PRO A 44 1.35 -15.09 -0.15
C PRO A 44 2.23 -14.46 -1.23
N VAL A 45 1.81 -13.30 -1.77
CA VAL A 45 2.56 -12.62 -2.85
C VAL A 45 3.86 -12.03 -2.33
N HIS A 46 3.88 -11.50 -1.11
CA HIS A 46 5.10 -11.00 -0.46
C HIS A 46 6.12 -12.12 -0.22
N ALA A 47 5.66 -13.29 0.25
CA ALA A 47 6.52 -14.46 0.44
C ALA A 47 7.13 -14.95 -0.88
N GLU A 48 6.31 -15.10 -1.93
CA GLU A 48 6.80 -15.47 -3.28
C GLU A 48 7.76 -14.42 -3.85
N TRP A 49 7.48 -13.13 -3.62
CA TRP A 49 8.31 -12.03 -4.09
C TRP A 49 9.70 -12.03 -3.47
N LEU A 50 9.80 -12.19 -2.15
CA LEU A 50 11.09 -12.21 -1.47
C LEU A 50 11.86 -13.52 -1.67
N ALA A 51 11.17 -14.63 -1.94
CA ALA A 51 11.81 -15.88 -2.35
C ALA A 51 12.46 -15.74 -3.73
N ARG A 52 11.82 -15.02 -4.67
CA ARG A 52 12.35 -14.78 -6.02
C ARG A 52 13.39 -13.66 -6.05
N TRP A 53 13.13 -12.56 -5.34
CA TRP A 53 13.93 -11.34 -5.34
C TRP A 53 14.25 -10.89 -3.91
N PRO A 54 15.21 -11.58 -3.25
CA PRO A 54 15.55 -11.31 -1.85
C PRO A 54 16.21 -9.94 -1.65
N ARG A 55 16.77 -9.32 -2.69
CA ARG A 55 17.36 -7.98 -2.66
C ARG A 55 16.80 -7.08 -3.78
N PRO A 56 16.90 -5.74 -3.64
CA PRO A 56 16.50 -4.81 -4.70
C PRO A 56 17.17 -5.10 -6.04
N ALA A 57 18.46 -5.45 -6.04
CA ALA A 57 19.22 -5.77 -7.25
C ALA A 57 18.63 -6.97 -8.02
N ASP A 58 18.15 -8.00 -7.30
CA ASP A 58 17.61 -9.19 -7.95
C ASP A 58 16.31 -8.88 -8.72
N LEU A 59 15.51 -7.91 -8.23
CA LEU A 59 14.35 -7.40 -8.97
C LEU A 59 14.76 -6.48 -10.13
N ALA A 60 15.79 -5.67 -9.93
CA ALA A 60 16.26 -4.69 -10.91
C ALA A 60 16.85 -5.36 -12.17
N GLU A 61 17.40 -6.56 -12.05
CA GLU A 61 17.93 -7.35 -13.17
C GLU A 61 16.84 -7.93 -14.10
N GLU A 62 15.59 -8.00 -13.63
CA GLU A 62 14.48 -8.50 -14.40
C GLU A 62 13.81 -7.40 -15.24
N SER A 63 13.09 -7.79 -16.28
CA SER A 63 12.22 -6.86 -16.98
C SER A 63 11.10 -6.33 -16.07
N PRO A 64 10.63 -5.08 -16.23
CA PRO A 64 9.50 -4.54 -15.47
C PRO A 64 8.22 -5.39 -15.61
N GLY A 65 8.07 -6.09 -16.74
CA GLY A 65 6.97 -7.01 -17.00
C GLY A 65 6.94 -8.21 -16.04
N GLU A 66 8.09 -8.71 -15.58
CA GLU A 66 8.15 -9.78 -14.57
C GLU A 66 7.61 -9.30 -13.22
N ALA A 67 7.91 -8.06 -12.83
CA ALA A 67 7.33 -7.44 -11.65
C ALA A 67 5.79 -7.37 -11.77
N VAL A 68 5.27 -6.94 -12.93
CA VAL A 68 3.82 -6.88 -13.20
C VAL A 68 3.19 -8.28 -13.18
N ARG A 69 3.90 -9.30 -13.64
CA ARG A 69 3.47 -10.70 -13.62
C ARG A 69 3.38 -11.24 -12.20
N ALA A 70 4.45 -11.13 -11.41
CA ALA A 70 4.49 -11.55 -10.01
C ALA A 70 3.48 -10.79 -9.13
N TRP A 71 3.20 -9.52 -9.44
CA TRP A 71 2.19 -8.72 -8.71
C TRP A 71 0.77 -9.33 -8.78
N GLY A 72 0.49 -10.13 -9.81
CA GLY A 72 -0.73 -10.88 -9.94
C GLY A 72 -2.00 -10.04 -9.72
N ARG A 73 -2.86 -10.49 -8.80
CA ARG A 73 -4.19 -9.91 -8.56
C ARG A 73 -4.25 -9.00 -7.33
N LEU A 74 -3.13 -8.45 -6.87
CA LEU A 74 -3.11 -7.47 -5.77
C LEU A 74 -3.87 -6.18 -6.11
N GLY A 75 -4.06 -5.87 -7.40
CA GLY A 75 -4.70 -4.65 -7.89
C GLY A 75 -3.71 -3.50 -8.00
N TYR A 76 -4.09 -2.44 -8.73
CA TYR A 76 -3.23 -1.27 -9.01
C TYR A 76 -1.82 -1.66 -9.51
N PRO A 77 -1.73 -2.37 -10.65
CA PRO A 77 -0.49 -3.01 -11.12
C PRO A 77 0.64 -2.02 -11.45
N ARG A 78 0.36 -0.72 -11.64
CA ARG A 78 1.40 0.33 -11.77
C ARG A 78 2.32 0.39 -10.55
N ARG A 79 1.87 -0.06 -9.37
CA ARG A 79 2.72 -0.16 -8.18
C ARG A 79 3.87 -1.15 -8.38
N ALA A 80 3.68 -2.21 -9.17
CA ALA A 80 4.75 -3.14 -9.51
C ALA A 80 5.86 -2.45 -10.34
N LEU A 81 5.46 -1.67 -11.35
CA LEU A 81 6.41 -0.88 -12.16
C LEU A 81 7.15 0.16 -11.32
N ARG A 82 6.45 0.81 -10.38
CA ARG A 82 7.07 1.77 -9.46
C ARG A 82 8.05 1.10 -8.50
N LEU A 83 7.69 -0.06 -7.94
CA LEU A 83 8.56 -0.84 -7.08
C LEU A 83 9.81 -1.34 -7.83
N HIS A 84 9.64 -1.79 -9.07
CA HIS A 84 10.75 -2.15 -9.96
C HIS A 84 11.66 -0.95 -10.23
N ALA A 85 11.11 0.19 -10.61
CA ALA A 85 11.88 1.42 -10.81
C ALA A 85 12.62 1.87 -9.54
N ALA A 86 11.99 1.76 -8.36
CA ALA A 86 12.62 2.05 -7.08
C ALA A 86 13.77 1.06 -6.78
N ALA A 87 13.58 -0.23 -7.04
CA ALA A 87 14.61 -1.24 -6.87
C ALA A 87 15.81 -1.00 -7.80
N THR A 88 15.56 -0.61 -9.04
CA THR A 88 16.59 -0.20 -10.00
C THR A 88 17.37 1.01 -9.52
N ALA A 89 16.68 2.05 -9.03
CA ALA A 89 17.34 3.22 -8.46
C ALA A 89 18.19 2.85 -7.23
N ILE A 90 17.68 1.99 -6.33
CA ILE A 90 18.43 1.48 -5.18
C ILE A 90 19.69 0.73 -5.61
N ALA A 91 19.58 -0.19 -6.58
CA ALA A 91 20.71 -0.96 -7.09
C ALA A 91 21.80 -0.07 -7.71
N GLN A 92 21.40 0.97 -8.45
CA GLN A 92 22.33 1.83 -9.19
C GLN A 92 22.91 2.98 -8.35
N GLN A 93 22.14 3.53 -7.42
CA GLN A 93 22.46 4.81 -6.76
C GLN A 93 22.72 4.67 -5.26
N HIS A 94 22.27 3.57 -4.64
CA HIS A 94 22.35 3.36 -3.19
C HIS A 94 23.07 2.05 -2.81
N GLY A 95 23.93 1.54 -3.69
CA GLY A 95 24.75 0.34 -3.41
C GLY A 95 23.93 -0.95 -3.23
N GLY A 96 22.69 -0.99 -3.70
CA GLY A 96 21.80 -2.16 -3.54
C GLY A 96 21.09 -2.23 -2.20
N GLU A 97 21.25 -1.24 -1.33
CA GLU A 97 20.58 -1.16 -0.03
C GLU A 97 19.49 -0.08 -0.04
N VAL A 98 18.34 -0.38 0.56
CA VAL A 98 17.27 0.61 0.70
C VAL A 98 17.83 1.78 1.53
N PRO A 99 17.76 3.05 1.08
CA PRO A 99 18.33 4.15 1.82
C PRO A 99 17.63 4.35 3.18
N HIS A 100 18.40 4.78 4.19
CA HIS A 100 17.90 4.99 5.55
C HIS A 100 17.40 6.42 5.78
N GLU A 101 17.90 7.39 5.02
CA GLU A 101 17.49 8.78 5.14
C GLU A 101 16.15 9.02 4.45
N HIS A 102 15.24 9.71 5.14
CA HIS A 102 13.91 9.99 4.63
C HIS A 102 13.92 10.76 3.30
N ALA A 103 14.86 11.69 3.13
CA ALA A 103 14.99 12.47 1.90
C ALA A 103 15.37 11.59 0.70
N GLU A 104 16.25 10.61 0.91
CA GLU A 104 16.65 9.65 -0.11
C GLU A 104 15.51 8.69 -0.44
N LEU A 105 14.80 8.17 0.57
CA LEU A 105 13.60 7.37 0.38
C LEU A 105 12.55 8.12 -0.46
N LEU A 106 12.30 9.39 -0.16
CA LEU A 106 11.34 10.22 -0.89
C LEU A 106 11.75 10.49 -2.33
N ALA A 107 13.05 10.49 -2.63
CA ALA A 107 13.56 10.68 -3.99
C ALA A 107 13.38 9.43 -4.87
N LEU A 108 13.12 8.25 -4.28
CA LEU A 108 12.95 7.02 -5.04
C LEU A 108 11.68 7.05 -5.92
N PRO A 109 11.75 6.51 -7.15
CA PRO A 109 10.60 6.43 -8.05
C PRO A 109 9.37 5.79 -7.40
N GLY A 110 8.26 6.53 -7.39
CA GLY A 110 6.97 6.03 -6.89
C GLY A 110 6.87 5.88 -5.38
N VAL A 111 7.87 6.34 -4.63
CA VAL A 111 7.79 6.53 -3.17
C VAL A 111 7.25 7.93 -2.91
N GLY A 112 6.16 8.01 -2.14
CA GLY A 112 5.60 9.29 -1.67
C GLY A 112 5.84 9.51 -0.18
N GLU A 113 5.40 10.65 0.35
CA GLU A 113 5.56 11.04 1.77
C GLU A 113 5.20 9.91 2.74
N TYR A 114 4.06 9.24 2.52
CA TYR A 114 3.64 8.13 3.38
C TYR A 114 4.62 6.96 3.35
N THR A 115 4.98 6.48 2.15
CA THR A 115 5.85 5.30 2.02
C THR A 115 7.25 5.59 2.54
N ALA A 116 7.80 6.79 2.28
CA ALA A 116 9.09 7.19 2.84
C ALA A 116 9.06 7.21 4.38
N ALA A 117 8.05 7.83 4.98
CA ALA A 117 7.87 7.85 6.43
C ALA A 117 7.67 6.45 7.02
N ALA A 118 6.89 5.59 6.36
CA ALA A 118 6.63 4.23 6.80
C ALA A 118 7.90 3.37 6.75
N VAL A 119 8.66 3.39 5.65
CA VAL A 119 9.93 2.66 5.55
C VAL A 119 10.94 3.18 6.58
N ALA A 120 11.12 4.50 6.70
CA ALA A 120 12.02 5.09 7.69
C ALA A 120 11.65 4.68 9.13
N SER A 121 10.36 4.67 9.45
CA SER A 121 9.90 4.29 10.80
C SER A 121 10.02 2.77 11.03
N PHE A 122 9.52 1.95 10.12
CA PHE A 122 9.38 0.51 10.34
C PHE A 122 10.66 -0.28 10.08
N ALA A 123 11.49 0.14 9.13
CA ALA A 123 12.76 -0.53 8.84
C ALA A 123 13.92 0.01 9.66
N TYR A 124 13.92 1.32 9.93
CA TYR A 124 15.07 2.02 10.52
C TYR A 124 14.79 2.64 11.89
N GLY A 125 13.60 2.44 12.45
CA GLY A 125 13.25 2.95 13.77
C GLY A 125 13.22 4.48 13.86
N ARG A 126 13.14 5.19 12.72
CA ARG A 126 13.23 6.66 12.70
C ARG A 126 11.92 7.32 13.11
N ARG A 127 12.05 8.54 13.64
CA ARG A 127 10.91 9.35 14.08
C ARG A 127 10.21 10.06 12.92
N HIS A 128 9.17 9.45 12.35
CA HIS A 128 8.33 10.08 11.32
C HIS A 128 6.82 9.96 11.59
N ILE A 129 6.07 10.92 11.04
CA ILE A 129 4.61 10.88 11.04
C ILE A 129 4.13 9.88 9.98
N VAL A 130 3.58 8.74 10.41
CA VAL A 130 2.95 7.75 9.53
C VAL A 130 1.43 7.90 9.60
N LEU A 131 0.82 8.41 8.52
CA LEU A 131 -0.62 8.69 8.45
C LEU A 131 -1.31 7.94 7.30
N ASP A 132 -1.59 6.67 7.52
CA ASP A 132 -2.50 5.91 6.65
C ASP A 132 -3.97 6.20 6.98
N THR A 133 -4.89 5.56 6.25
CA THR A 133 -6.33 5.71 6.50
C THR A 133 -6.79 5.17 7.86
N ASN A 134 -6.04 4.25 8.48
CA ASN A 134 -6.34 3.69 9.78
C ASN A 134 -5.94 4.65 10.90
N VAL A 135 -4.71 5.13 10.90
CA VAL A 135 -4.19 6.09 11.87
C VAL A 135 -4.99 7.40 11.81
N ARG A 136 -5.27 7.91 10.60
CA ARG A 136 -6.11 9.11 10.43
C ARG A 136 -7.49 8.96 11.08
N ARG A 137 -8.11 7.78 10.97
CA ARG A 137 -9.39 7.49 11.62
C ARG A 137 -9.27 7.38 13.14
N VAL A 138 -8.22 6.75 13.64
CA VAL A 138 -7.93 6.69 15.09
C VAL A 138 -7.81 8.10 15.64
N PHE A 139 -6.98 8.96 15.03
CA PHE A 139 -6.79 10.33 15.51
C PHE A 139 -8.04 11.20 15.36
N ALA A 140 -8.78 11.05 14.26
CA ALA A 140 -10.05 11.76 14.08
C ALA A 140 -11.04 11.45 15.23
N ARG A 141 -11.20 10.18 15.59
CA ARG A 141 -12.10 9.76 16.66
C ARG A 141 -11.59 10.11 18.04
N VAL A 142 -10.32 9.78 18.33
CA VAL A 142 -9.75 9.91 19.67
C VAL A 142 -9.54 11.38 20.02
N VAL A 143 -9.00 12.19 19.11
CA VAL A 143 -8.60 13.57 19.38
C VAL A 143 -9.70 14.57 19.03
N THR A 144 -10.24 14.47 17.82
CA THR A 144 -11.15 15.52 17.30
C THR A 144 -12.63 15.20 17.50
N GLY A 145 -12.96 13.99 17.95
CA GLY A 145 -14.34 13.60 18.24
C GLY A 145 -15.22 13.32 17.04
N VAL A 146 -14.65 13.21 15.83
CA VAL A 146 -15.40 12.98 14.58
C VAL A 146 -15.24 11.55 14.09
N GLU A 147 -16.28 10.99 13.48
CA GLU A 147 -16.30 9.59 13.04
C GLU A 147 -15.28 9.30 11.94
N TYR A 148 -15.15 10.22 10.97
CA TYR A 148 -14.26 10.08 9.83
C TYR A 148 -13.38 11.31 9.62
N PRO A 149 -12.11 11.11 9.22
CA PRO A 149 -11.27 12.21 8.76
C PRO A 149 -11.76 12.72 7.39
N PRO A 150 -11.33 13.93 6.97
CA PRO A 150 -11.57 14.45 5.62
C PRO A 150 -11.09 13.50 4.50
N ASN A 151 -11.58 13.68 3.28
CA ASN A 151 -11.23 12.79 2.15
C ASN A 151 -9.72 12.80 1.82
N ALA A 152 -9.08 13.97 1.93
CA ALA A 152 -7.64 14.14 1.74
C ALA A 152 -6.96 14.54 3.05
N THR A 153 -5.69 14.16 3.22
CA THR A 153 -4.90 14.51 4.40
C THR A 153 -4.66 16.02 4.47
N THR A 154 -5.08 16.63 5.57
CA THR A 154 -5.00 18.09 5.80
C THR A 154 -3.79 18.48 6.64
N ALA A 155 -3.44 19.78 6.59
CA ALA A 155 -2.42 20.35 7.49
C ALA A 155 -2.81 20.24 8.97
N ALA A 156 -4.11 20.28 9.29
CA ALA A 156 -4.60 20.09 10.65
C ALA A 156 -4.34 18.65 11.15
N GLU A 157 -4.62 17.64 10.33
CA GLU A 157 -4.29 16.25 10.66
C GLU A 157 -2.79 16.04 10.87
N ARG A 158 -1.95 16.65 10.04
CA ARG A 158 -0.48 16.60 10.21
C ARG A 158 -0.01 17.24 11.51
N ARG A 159 -0.58 18.40 11.90
CA ARG A 159 -0.26 19.04 13.19
C ARG A 159 -0.67 18.17 14.38
N THR A 160 -1.88 17.60 14.35
CA THR A 160 -2.35 16.68 15.38
C THR A 160 -1.43 15.46 15.51
N ALA A 161 -1.07 14.85 14.38
CA ALA A 161 -0.17 13.70 14.38
C ALA A 161 1.23 14.06 14.89
N GLY A 162 1.76 15.24 14.53
CA GLY A 162 3.04 15.73 15.03
C GLY A 162 3.03 15.99 16.54
N ALA A 163 1.93 16.51 17.09
CA ALA A 163 1.76 16.70 18.52
C ALA A 163 1.64 15.38 19.30
N LEU A 164 1.20 14.30 18.63
CA LEU A 164 1.10 12.94 19.18
C LEU A 164 2.33 12.07 18.87
N LEU A 165 3.37 12.60 18.22
CA LEU A 165 4.54 11.82 17.84
C LEU A 165 5.52 11.80 19.02
N PRO A 166 5.81 10.62 19.63
CA PRO A 166 6.79 10.50 20.71
C PRO A 166 8.13 11.14 20.34
N ALA A 167 8.84 11.73 21.31
CA ALA A 167 10.11 12.42 21.07
C ALA A 167 11.26 11.45 20.77
N ASP A 168 11.25 10.29 21.43
CA ASP A 168 12.21 9.21 21.22
C ASP A 168 11.92 8.46 19.91
N GLU A 169 12.98 8.12 19.14
CA GLU A 169 12.84 7.52 17.81
C GLU A 169 12.24 6.12 17.87
N GLU A 170 12.77 5.26 18.74
CA GLU A 170 12.30 3.88 18.89
C GLU A 170 10.84 3.83 19.33
N THR A 171 10.49 4.64 20.33
CA THR A 171 9.11 4.79 20.81
C THR A 171 8.19 5.32 19.71
N ALA A 172 8.67 6.26 18.88
CA ALA A 172 7.89 6.81 17.78
C ALA A 172 7.60 5.77 16.69
N ALA A 173 8.60 4.96 16.32
CA ALA A 173 8.45 3.88 15.37
C ALA A 173 7.46 2.80 15.87
N ARG A 174 7.60 2.39 17.14
CA ARG A 174 6.65 1.46 17.79
C ARG A 174 5.23 2.05 17.84
N TRP A 175 5.10 3.33 18.19
CA TRP A 175 3.81 4.04 18.19
C TRP A 175 3.16 4.08 16.81
N ALA A 176 3.93 4.28 15.73
CA ALA A 176 3.43 4.26 14.37
C ALA A 176 2.83 2.88 14.00
N ALA A 177 3.54 1.79 14.33
CA ALA A 177 3.04 0.44 14.09
C ALA A 177 1.81 0.12 14.94
N ALA A 178 1.86 0.48 16.23
CA ALA A 178 0.79 0.22 17.19
C ALA A 178 -0.51 0.95 16.85
N THR A 179 -0.43 2.23 16.44
CA THR A 179 -1.61 3.00 16.03
C THR A 179 -2.23 2.51 14.73
N MET A 180 -1.39 2.08 13.77
CA MET A 180 -1.87 1.46 12.54
C MET A 180 -2.59 0.14 12.85
N GLU A 181 -2.04 -0.70 13.73
CA GLU A 181 -2.63 -1.96 14.17
C GLU A 181 -3.97 -1.74 14.90
N LEU A 182 -4.00 -0.78 15.83
CA LEU A 182 -5.21 -0.40 16.54
C LEU A 182 -6.31 0.04 15.57
N GLY A 183 -5.95 0.85 14.57
CA GLY A 183 -6.88 1.27 13.54
C GLY A 183 -7.38 0.11 12.69
N ALA A 184 -6.51 -0.84 12.34
CA ALA A 184 -6.83 -1.98 11.51
C ALA A 184 -7.74 -3.01 12.22
N LEU A 185 -7.48 -3.30 13.50
CA LEU A 185 -8.12 -4.42 14.22
C LEU A 185 -9.26 -3.99 15.13
N VAL A 186 -9.15 -2.83 15.78
CA VAL A 186 -10.07 -2.41 16.85
C VAL A 186 -10.90 -1.22 16.41
N CYS A 187 -10.26 -0.12 16.02
CA CYS A 187 -10.93 1.10 15.60
C CYS A 187 -11.33 1.01 14.11
N GLY A 188 -12.04 -0.05 13.73
CA GLY A 188 -12.51 -0.28 12.35
C GLY A 188 -13.47 0.79 11.85
N ALA A 189 -13.55 0.97 10.53
CA ALA A 189 -14.36 2.03 9.92
C ALA A 189 -15.86 1.90 10.23
N ARG A 190 -16.44 0.71 10.01
CA ARG A 190 -17.88 0.46 10.14
C ARG A 190 -18.31 -0.04 11.52
N SER A 191 -17.57 -0.98 12.09
CA SER A 191 -17.92 -1.66 13.34
C SER A 191 -16.70 -1.64 14.29
N PRO A 192 -16.39 -0.51 14.92
CA PRO A 192 -15.26 -0.44 15.84
C PRO A 192 -15.52 -1.24 17.12
N ALA A 193 -14.57 -2.08 17.52
CA ALA A 193 -14.62 -2.89 18.74
C ALA A 193 -14.26 -2.03 19.98
N CYS A 194 -15.06 -1.00 20.26
CA CYS A 194 -14.73 0.00 21.29
C CYS A 194 -14.53 -0.59 22.70
N GLY A 195 -15.17 -1.71 23.02
CA GLY A 195 -14.98 -2.41 24.30
C GLY A 195 -13.57 -3.03 24.47
N ALA A 196 -12.88 -3.31 23.36
CA ALA A 196 -11.51 -3.83 23.35
C ALA A 196 -10.46 -2.73 23.07
N CYS A 197 -10.87 -1.46 22.99
CA CYS A 197 -9.98 -0.36 22.67
C CYS A 197 -9.23 0.13 23.92
N PRO A 198 -7.88 0.10 23.94
CA PRO A 198 -7.10 0.49 25.13
C PRO A 198 -7.27 1.97 25.49
N VAL A 199 -7.73 2.80 24.55
CA VAL A 199 -7.95 4.24 24.74
C VAL A 199 -9.43 4.62 24.74
N ALA A 200 -10.35 3.66 24.93
CA ALA A 200 -11.79 3.91 24.92
C ALA A 200 -12.21 5.01 25.91
N GLY A 201 -11.66 4.98 27.14
CA GLY A 201 -11.93 5.98 28.18
C GLY A 201 -11.35 7.38 27.92
N ARG A 202 -10.56 7.55 26.84
CA ARG A 202 -9.94 8.81 26.43
C ARG A 202 -10.38 9.27 25.04
N CYS A 203 -11.27 8.52 24.38
CA CYS A 203 -11.65 8.77 23.00
C CYS A 203 -12.78 9.80 22.93
N ALA A 204 -12.50 11.00 22.42
CA ALA A 204 -13.48 12.09 22.32
C ALA A 204 -14.78 11.67 21.61
N TRP A 205 -14.67 10.94 20.50
CA TRP A 205 -15.84 10.48 19.73
C TRP A 205 -16.68 9.49 20.53
N ARG A 206 -16.03 8.58 21.27
CA ARG A 206 -16.71 7.59 22.11
C ARG A 206 -17.42 8.27 23.29
N LEU A 207 -16.72 9.19 23.96
CA LEU A 207 -17.25 9.93 25.11
C LEU A 207 -18.40 10.86 24.72
N ALA A 208 -18.44 11.34 23.48
CA ALA A 208 -19.57 12.09 22.92
C ALA A 208 -20.77 11.22 22.50
N GLY A 209 -20.77 9.92 22.80
CA GLY A 209 -21.85 9.00 22.43
C GLY A 209 -21.75 8.44 21.01
N SER A 210 -20.57 8.51 20.38
CA SER A 210 -20.32 8.00 19.02
C SER A 210 -21.25 8.60 17.96
N PRO A 211 -21.30 9.95 17.83
CA PRO A 211 -22.16 10.60 16.85
C PRO A 211 -21.84 10.12 15.43
N ALA A 212 -22.89 9.87 14.65
CA ALA A 212 -22.77 9.45 13.26
C ALA A 212 -22.24 10.59 12.37
N HIS A 213 -21.58 10.22 11.28
CA HIS A 213 -21.16 11.15 10.26
C HIS A 213 -22.35 11.86 9.61
N ASP A 214 -22.27 13.19 9.56
CA ASP A 214 -23.25 14.11 9.02
C ASP A 214 -23.00 14.48 7.53
N GLY A 215 -21.92 13.98 6.94
CA GLY A 215 -21.56 14.21 5.53
C GLY A 215 -22.14 13.18 4.55
N PRO A 216 -21.85 13.34 3.24
CA PRO A 216 -22.37 12.45 2.22
C PRO A 216 -21.94 11.00 2.44
N ALA A 217 -22.85 10.06 2.16
CA ALA A 217 -22.57 8.64 2.28
C ALA A 217 -21.34 8.24 1.44
N ARG A 218 -20.38 7.58 2.07
CA ARG A 218 -19.20 7.02 1.39
C ARG A 218 -19.61 5.80 0.57
N LYS A 219 -20.00 6.00 -0.68
CA LYS A 219 -20.40 4.93 -1.61
C LYS A 219 -19.16 4.21 -2.16
N GLY A 220 -19.16 2.88 -2.07
CA GLY A 220 -18.20 2.04 -2.79
C GLY A 220 -18.62 1.87 -4.26
N GLN A 221 -17.66 1.89 -5.18
CA GLN A 221 -17.92 1.57 -6.59
C GLN A 221 -17.94 0.05 -6.81
N SER A 222 -18.92 -0.46 -7.56
CA SER A 222 -18.99 -1.88 -7.96
C SER A 222 -17.85 -2.28 -8.89
N TYR A 223 -17.34 -3.50 -8.79
CA TYR A 223 -16.24 -3.99 -9.65
C TYR A 223 -16.74 -4.51 -11.00
N ALA A 224 -17.88 -5.21 -10.99
CA ALA A 224 -18.48 -5.76 -12.19
C ALA A 224 -18.81 -4.66 -13.21
N GLY A 225 -18.46 -4.89 -14.48
CA GLY A 225 -18.73 -3.99 -15.60
C GLY A 225 -17.81 -2.77 -15.71
N THR A 226 -16.84 -2.61 -14.81
CA THR A 226 -15.94 -1.44 -14.82
C THR A 226 -14.68 -1.68 -15.64
N ASP A 227 -14.07 -0.60 -16.13
CA ASP A 227 -12.81 -0.67 -16.89
C ASP A 227 -11.69 -1.36 -16.10
N ARG A 228 -11.66 -1.24 -14.76
CA ARG A 228 -10.71 -1.98 -13.92
C ARG A 228 -10.86 -3.50 -14.05
N GLN A 229 -12.08 -4.01 -14.24
CA GLN A 229 -12.30 -5.44 -14.47
C GLN A 229 -11.76 -5.85 -15.84
N VAL A 230 -12.06 -5.08 -16.88
CA VAL A 230 -11.62 -5.35 -18.24
C VAL A 230 -10.09 -5.34 -18.33
N ARG A 231 -9.46 -4.29 -17.75
CA ARG A 231 -8.00 -4.19 -17.63
C ARG A 231 -7.39 -5.39 -16.90
N GLY A 232 -8.00 -5.82 -15.80
CA GLY A 232 -7.55 -6.99 -15.05
C GLY A 232 -7.59 -8.28 -15.87
N ARG A 233 -8.59 -8.45 -16.74
CA ARG A 233 -8.71 -9.60 -17.64
C ARG A 233 -7.68 -9.56 -18.78
N LEU A 234 -7.47 -8.39 -19.39
CA LEU A 234 -6.43 -8.19 -20.41
C LEU A 234 -5.04 -8.53 -19.85
N LEU A 235 -4.70 -7.99 -18.67
CA LEU A 235 -3.44 -8.31 -17.99
C LEU A 235 -3.32 -9.79 -17.62
N ALA A 236 -4.42 -10.48 -17.32
CA ALA A 236 -4.37 -11.91 -17.02
C ALA A 236 -3.88 -12.74 -18.22
N VAL A 237 -4.31 -12.39 -19.44
CA VAL A 237 -3.82 -13.04 -20.67
C VAL A 237 -2.34 -12.76 -20.89
N LEU A 238 -1.93 -11.49 -20.77
CA LEU A 238 -0.52 -11.10 -20.98
C LEU A 238 0.42 -11.76 -19.97
N ARG A 239 -0.01 -11.90 -18.72
CA ARG A 239 0.78 -12.58 -17.67
C ARG A 239 0.92 -14.08 -17.88
N ALA A 240 -0.08 -14.71 -18.50
CA ALA A 240 -0.05 -16.14 -18.80
C ALA A 240 0.83 -16.48 -20.02
N SER A 241 1.20 -15.47 -20.84
CA SER A 241 2.08 -15.65 -21.98
C SER A 241 3.54 -15.39 -21.62
N THR A 242 4.45 -16.15 -22.23
CA THR A 242 5.91 -15.92 -22.18
C THR A 242 6.41 -15.05 -23.34
N GLY A 243 5.58 -14.81 -24.36
CA GLY A 243 5.91 -13.98 -25.52
C GLY A 243 4.78 -13.01 -25.91
N PRO A 244 4.93 -12.29 -27.04
CA PRO A 244 3.90 -11.41 -27.55
C PRO A 244 2.56 -12.13 -27.76
N VAL A 245 1.48 -11.45 -27.40
CA VAL A 245 0.09 -11.93 -27.48
C VAL A 245 -0.62 -11.23 -28.64
N PRO A 246 -1.21 -11.97 -29.59
CA PRO A 246 -2.02 -11.38 -30.64
C PRO A 246 -3.26 -10.66 -30.10
N LYS A 247 -3.63 -9.54 -30.71
CA LYS A 247 -4.85 -8.78 -30.39
C LYS A 247 -6.10 -9.67 -30.36
N ALA A 248 -6.19 -10.63 -31.27
CA ALA A 248 -7.31 -11.58 -31.34
C ALA A 248 -7.52 -12.36 -30.02
N ALA A 249 -6.45 -12.74 -29.32
CA ALA A 249 -6.56 -13.41 -28.03
C ALA A 249 -7.10 -12.46 -26.95
N LEU A 250 -6.63 -11.21 -26.94
CA LEU A 250 -7.14 -10.17 -26.03
C LEU A 250 -8.61 -9.85 -26.32
N ASP A 251 -9.04 -9.93 -27.58
CA ASP A 251 -10.40 -9.60 -27.98
C ASP A 251 -11.45 -10.56 -27.41
N THR A 252 -11.06 -11.77 -27.03
CA THR A 252 -11.96 -12.77 -26.44
C THR A 252 -12.33 -12.52 -24.97
N VAL A 253 -11.58 -11.67 -24.25
CA VAL A 253 -11.71 -11.58 -22.77
C VAL A 253 -12.91 -10.78 -22.28
N TRP A 254 -13.49 -9.98 -23.17
CA TRP A 254 -14.58 -9.07 -22.87
C TRP A 254 -15.46 -8.84 -24.10
N HIS A 255 -16.79 -8.84 -23.92
CA HIS A 255 -17.74 -8.80 -25.03
C HIS A 255 -17.92 -7.38 -25.62
N GLU A 256 -17.81 -6.32 -24.82
CA GLU A 256 -17.97 -4.93 -25.29
C GLU A 256 -16.69 -4.39 -25.96
N PRO A 257 -16.65 -4.20 -27.30
CA PRO A 257 -15.40 -3.88 -28.01
C PRO A 257 -14.84 -2.50 -27.66
N VAL A 258 -15.71 -1.49 -27.54
CA VAL A 258 -15.31 -0.11 -27.23
C VAL A 258 -14.68 -0.01 -25.84
N GLN A 259 -15.29 -0.67 -24.86
CA GLN A 259 -14.76 -0.70 -23.50
C GLN A 259 -13.43 -1.44 -23.42
N ARG A 260 -13.31 -2.56 -24.14
CA ARG A 260 -12.09 -3.36 -24.23
C ARG A 260 -10.93 -2.58 -24.86
N ALA A 261 -11.18 -1.89 -25.97
CA ALA A 261 -10.19 -1.04 -26.63
C ALA A 261 -9.71 0.07 -25.68
N ARG A 262 -10.64 0.85 -25.09
CA ARG A 262 -10.30 1.89 -24.12
C ARG A 262 -9.50 1.36 -22.92
N ALA A 263 -9.86 0.18 -22.42
CA ALA A 263 -9.16 -0.47 -21.33
C ALA A 263 -7.71 -0.85 -21.71
N LEU A 264 -7.52 -1.38 -22.93
CA LEU A 264 -6.20 -1.72 -23.47
C LEU A 264 -5.34 -0.47 -23.70
N ASP A 265 -5.90 0.57 -24.32
CA ASP A 265 -5.21 1.84 -24.56
C ASP A 265 -4.76 2.47 -23.23
N GLY A 266 -5.62 2.42 -22.21
CA GLY A 266 -5.26 2.88 -20.89
C GLY A 266 -4.15 2.03 -20.25
N LEU A 267 -4.01 0.74 -20.57
CA LEU A 267 -2.91 -0.09 -20.07
C LEU A 267 -1.60 0.28 -20.76
N VAL A 268 -1.66 0.57 -22.07
CA VAL A 268 -0.52 1.06 -22.85
C VAL A 268 -0.06 2.43 -22.33
N ALA A 269 -0.98 3.38 -22.14
CA ALA A 269 -0.68 4.70 -21.60
C ALA A 269 -0.08 4.66 -20.18
N ASP A 270 -0.44 3.65 -19.39
CA ASP A 270 0.11 3.43 -18.05
C ASP A 270 1.48 2.71 -18.04
N GLY A 271 2.00 2.32 -19.21
CA GLY A 271 3.24 1.55 -19.36
C GLY A 271 3.13 0.10 -18.92
N LEU A 272 1.92 -0.44 -18.76
CA LEU A 272 1.69 -1.81 -18.32
C LEU A 272 1.66 -2.83 -19.47
N VAL A 273 1.54 -2.33 -20.70
CA VAL A 273 1.46 -3.12 -21.92
C VAL A 273 2.20 -2.37 -23.02
N GLU A 274 3.03 -3.07 -23.78
CA GLU A 274 3.70 -2.54 -24.96
C GLU A 274 3.01 -3.06 -26.22
N PRO A 275 2.55 -2.18 -27.13
CA PRO A 275 2.16 -2.57 -28.47
C PRO A 275 3.41 -2.83 -29.32
N LEU A 276 3.33 -3.83 -30.18
CA LEU A 276 4.35 -4.18 -31.17
C LEU A 276 3.73 -4.18 -32.57
N ASP A 277 4.58 -4.26 -33.59
CA ASP A 277 4.13 -4.42 -34.98
C ASP A 277 3.29 -5.70 -35.15
N GLY A 278 2.35 -5.67 -36.09
CA GLY A 278 1.52 -6.82 -36.43
C GLY A 278 0.43 -7.16 -35.41
N ASP A 279 -0.14 -6.16 -34.73
CA ASP A 279 -1.22 -6.32 -33.73
C ASP A 279 -0.84 -7.27 -32.57
N LEU A 280 0.41 -7.18 -32.13
CA LEU A 280 0.94 -7.94 -31.00
C LEU A 280 1.10 -7.04 -29.77
N PHE A 281 0.91 -7.61 -28.58
CA PHE A 281 1.02 -6.92 -27.30
C PHE A 281 1.84 -7.75 -26.31
N ARG A 282 2.67 -7.11 -25.48
CA ARG A 282 3.41 -7.80 -24.42
C ARG A 282 3.43 -6.99 -23.12
N LEU A 283 3.89 -7.60 -22.04
CA LEU A 283 4.31 -6.87 -20.85
C LEU A 283 5.61 -6.10 -21.13
N PRO A 284 5.89 -5.00 -20.40
CA PRO A 284 7.07 -4.17 -20.65
C PRO A 284 8.38 -4.93 -20.43
N VAL A 285 9.39 -4.60 -21.25
CA VAL A 285 10.73 -5.21 -21.19
C VAL A 285 11.78 -4.31 -20.57
#